data_AF-A0A968W6L7-F1
#
_entry.id   AF-A0A968W6L7-F1
#
_cell.length_a   1.000
_cell.length_b   1.000
_cell.length_c   1.000
_cell.angle_alpha   90.00
_cell.angle_beta   90.00
_cell.angle_gamma   90.00
#
_symmetry.space_group_name_H-M   'P 1'
#
loop_
_entity.id
_entity.type
_entity.pdbx_description
1 polymer ?
#
loop_
_entity_poly.entity_id
_entity_poly.type
_entity_poly.pdbx_seq_one_letter_code
_entity_poly.pdbx_strand_id
1 'polypeptide(L)'
;MQLEETLHRFQVIRLWEQSTEIFLQTPGLFPFAVLSNAESKIDTLQEVASRIDNITDKQVQTDVAASTFILAGLVLKQEDIQRLLRRDIMRESVTYQLLVDEGKAEGRAEGRAEGSQEATRTIAVNLLKEGLSVELIAKATGLTVEEVQQLQSNQVE
;
A
#
# COMPACT_ATOMS: atom_id res chain seq x y z
N MET A 1 0.23 -29.14 45.81
CA MET A 1 -0.20 -27.74 45.98
C MET A 1 -0.48 -27.21 44.59
N GLN A 2 -1.75 -27.23 44.18
CA GLN A 2 -2.20 -26.99 42.81
C GLN A 2 -2.97 -25.66 42.84
N LEU A 3 -2.49 -24.66 42.09
CA LEU A 3 -3.14 -23.35 41.99
C LEU A 3 -4.23 -23.40 40.91
N GLU A 4 -5.47 -23.31 41.39
CA GLU A 4 -6.68 -22.62 40.90
C GLU A 4 -6.94 -22.50 39.38
N GLU A 5 -8.02 -23.15 38.92
CA GLU A 5 -8.60 -22.93 37.59
C GLU A 5 -9.31 -21.56 37.53
N THR A 6 -8.88 -20.66 36.63
CA THR A 6 -9.52 -19.36 36.40
C THR A 6 -10.53 -19.42 35.25
N LEU A 7 -11.80 -19.08 35.49
CA LEU A 7 -12.83 -18.96 34.46
C LEU A 7 -12.98 -17.52 33.96
N HIS A 8 -12.78 -17.30 32.67
CA HIS A 8 -12.91 -15.99 32.02
C HIS A 8 -14.15 -15.97 31.12
N ARG A 9 -15.03 -14.97 31.31
CA ARG A 9 -16.19 -14.72 30.45
C ARG A 9 -15.98 -13.44 29.66
N PHE A 10 -16.19 -13.51 28.35
CA PHE A 10 -16.09 -12.35 27.47
C PHE A 10 -17.44 -12.06 26.82
N GLN A 11 -17.69 -10.79 26.55
CA GLN A 11 -18.79 -10.35 25.70
C GLN A 11 -18.23 -9.97 24.33
N VAL A 12 -18.76 -10.56 23.27
CA VAL A 12 -18.38 -10.23 21.89
C VAL A 12 -19.20 -9.03 21.44
N ILE A 13 -18.53 -7.96 21.02
CA ILE A 13 -19.15 -6.77 20.43
C ILE A 13 -18.89 -6.78 18.93
N ARG A 14 -19.97 -6.84 18.14
CA ARG A 14 -19.90 -6.74 16.68
C ARG A 14 -20.03 -5.30 16.27
N LEU A 15 -18.96 -4.73 15.72
CA LEU A 15 -18.90 -3.30 15.36
C LEU A 15 -20.06 -2.92 14.44
N TRP A 16 -20.35 -3.74 13.43
CA TRP A 16 -21.42 -3.51 12.44
C TRP A 16 -22.85 -3.56 13.01
N GLU A 17 -23.04 -3.97 14.27
CA GLU A 17 -24.34 -3.93 14.96
C GLU A 17 -24.45 -2.71 15.88
N GLN A 18 -23.35 -1.99 16.13
CA GLN A 18 -23.30 -0.88 17.07
C GLN A 18 -23.63 0.46 16.40
N SER A 19 -24.23 1.37 17.18
CA SER A 19 -24.44 2.76 16.75
C SER A 19 -23.10 3.47 16.53
N THR A 20 -22.99 4.24 15.44
CA THR A 20 -21.82 5.07 15.13
C THR A 20 -21.47 6.02 16.27
N GLU A 21 -22.46 6.56 16.96
CA GLU A 21 -22.29 7.51 18.06
C GLU A 21 -21.35 7.02 19.15
N ILE A 22 -21.33 5.71 19.42
CA ILE A 22 -20.45 5.09 20.42
C ILE A 22 -18.98 5.34 20.06
N PHE A 23 -18.65 5.26 18.77
CA PHE A 23 -17.28 5.37 18.29
C PHE A 23 -16.83 6.82 18.12
N LEU A 24 -17.76 7.78 18.10
CA LEU A 24 -17.46 9.21 17.95
C LEU A 24 -17.19 9.92 19.29
N GLN A 25 -17.26 9.19 20.41
CA GLN A 25 -17.11 9.77 21.75
C GLN A 25 -15.67 10.08 22.14
N THR A 26 -14.70 9.30 21.64
CA THR A 26 -13.28 9.47 22.01
C THR A 26 -12.37 9.20 20.82
N PRO A 27 -11.25 9.94 20.66
CA PRO A 27 -10.35 9.80 19.52
C PRO A 27 -9.90 8.37 19.23
N GLY A 28 -9.62 7.58 20.27
CA GLY A 28 -9.17 6.19 20.12
C GLY A 28 -10.21 5.25 19.50
N LEU A 29 -11.48 5.66 19.42
CA LEU A 29 -12.55 4.87 18.80
C LEU A 29 -12.89 5.29 17.37
N PHE A 30 -12.44 6.48 16.93
CA PHE A 30 -12.72 7.00 15.59
C PHE A 30 -12.39 6.02 14.46
N PRO A 31 -11.28 5.25 14.49
CA PRO A 31 -10.96 4.31 13.44
C PRO A 31 -12.03 3.23 13.22
N PHE A 32 -12.82 2.89 14.24
CA PHE A 32 -13.87 1.89 14.18
C PHE A 32 -15.22 2.43 13.72
N ALA A 33 -15.41 3.75 13.73
CA ALA A 33 -16.71 4.37 13.45
C ALA A 33 -17.22 4.00 12.04
N VAL A 34 -16.34 3.94 11.04
CA VAL A 34 -16.74 3.54 9.67
C VAL A 34 -17.20 2.08 9.62
N LEU A 35 -16.73 1.22 10.53
CA LEU A 35 -17.12 -0.19 10.62
C LEU A 35 -18.45 -0.42 11.38
N SER A 36 -19.07 0.64 11.91
CA SER A 36 -20.32 0.57 12.69
C SER A 36 -21.55 0.17 11.85
N ASN A 37 -22.76 0.20 12.41
CA ASN A 37 -24.00 0.15 11.63
C ASN A 37 -24.37 1.51 10.99
N ALA A 38 -23.40 2.26 10.47
CA ALA A 38 -23.64 3.55 9.81
C ALA A 38 -24.51 3.42 8.55
N GLU A 39 -25.46 4.35 8.38
CA GLU A 39 -26.26 4.48 7.15
C GLU A 39 -25.37 4.80 5.94
N SER A 40 -24.41 5.72 6.11
CA SER A 40 -23.45 6.12 5.08
C SER A 40 -22.03 6.07 5.64
N LYS A 41 -21.22 5.19 5.03
CA LYS A 41 -19.82 4.99 5.39
C LYS A 41 -18.96 6.20 5.03
N ILE A 42 -19.27 6.85 3.92
CA ILE A 42 -18.56 8.04 3.43
C ILE A 42 -18.84 9.22 4.35
N ASP A 43 -20.10 9.47 4.70
CA ASP A 43 -20.46 10.58 5.59
C ASP A 43 -19.88 10.38 6.99
N THR A 44 -19.90 9.14 7.48
CA THR A 44 -19.23 8.77 8.74
C THR A 44 -17.74 9.06 8.69
N LEU A 45 -17.06 8.67 7.59
CA LEU A 45 -15.63 8.96 7.44
C LEU A 45 -15.34 10.46 7.34
N GLN A 46 -16.21 11.23 6.68
CA GLN A 46 -16.10 12.68 6.60
C GLN A 46 -16.21 13.33 7.99
N GLU A 47 -17.14 12.88 8.82
CA GLU A 47 -17.26 13.34 10.20
C GLU A 47 -16.02 12.96 11.03
N VAL A 48 -15.57 11.69 10.92
CA VAL A 48 -14.36 11.22 11.58
C VAL A 48 -13.15 12.07 11.19
N ALA A 49 -12.96 12.36 9.91
CA ALA A 49 -11.87 13.20 9.42
C ALA A 49 -11.90 14.60 10.04
N SER A 50 -13.08 15.23 10.12
CA SER A 50 -13.27 16.52 10.79
C SER A 50 -12.90 16.45 12.28
N ARG A 51 -13.29 15.37 12.97
CA ARG A 51 -12.93 15.19 14.40
C ARG A 51 -11.44 14.95 14.60
N ILE A 52 -10.78 14.20 13.70
CA ILE A 52 -9.33 13.98 13.71
C ILE A 52 -8.59 15.31 13.55
N ASP A 53 -9.04 16.17 12.65
CA ASP A 53 -8.44 17.50 12.42
C ASP A 53 -8.46 18.40 13.66
N ASN A 54 -9.42 18.17 14.57
CA ASN A 54 -9.56 18.90 15.82
C ASN A 54 -8.80 18.30 17.01
N ILE A 55 -8.09 17.18 16.83
CA ILE A 55 -7.25 16.59 17.89
C ILE A 55 -6.02 17.49 18.11
N THR A 56 -5.83 17.96 19.35
CA THR A 56 -4.73 18.87 19.71
C THR A 56 -3.38 18.17 19.84
N ASP A 57 -3.37 16.94 20.37
CA ASP A 57 -2.15 16.14 20.49
C ASP A 57 -1.76 15.59 19.12
N LYS A 58 -0.62 16.04 18.59
CA LYS A 58 -0.15 15.66 17.25
C LYS A 58 0.12 14.17 17.13
N GLN A 59 0.68 13.53 18.15
CA GLN A 59 0.98 12.11 18.09
C GLN A 59 -0.32 11.31 18.00
N VAL A 60 -1.30 11.65 18.85
CA VAL A 60 -2.63 11.02 18.81
C VAL A 60 -3.31 11.30 17.47
N GLN A 61 -3.24 12.53 16.97
CA GLN A 61 -3.83 12.89 15.67
C GLN A 61 -3.25 12.04 14.54
N THR A 62 -1.92 11.93 14.47
CA THR A 62 -1.22 11.11 13.47
C THR A 62 -1.58 9.64 13.57
N ASP A 63 -1.59 9.07 14.77
CA ASP A 63 -1.88 7.65 14.98
C ASP A 63 -3.34 7.30 14.69
N VAL A 64 -4.28 8.16 15.09
CA VAL A 64 -5.71 7.99 14.80
C VAL A 64 -5.96 8.16 13.30
N ALA A 65 -5.33 9.12 12.62
CA ALA A 65 -5.45 9.27 11.17
C ALA A 65 -4.96 8.02 10.42
N ALA A 66 -3.77 7.51 10.78
CA ALA A 66 -3.17 6.35 10.14
C ALA A 66 -4.01 5.08 10.32
N SER A 67 -4.46 4.81 11.55
CA SER A 67 -5.32 3.66 11.85
C SER A 67 -6.70 3.77 11.21
N THR A 68 -7.29 4.97 11.15
CA THR A 68 -8.56 5.22 10.44
C THR A 68 -8.42 4.92 8.96
N PHE A 69 -7.32 5.35 8.32
CA PHE A 69 -7.07 5.05 6.90
C PHE A 69 -7.06 3.55 6.63
N ILE A 70 -6.38 2.77 7.48
CA ILE A 70 -6.29 1.31 7.35
C ILE A 70 -7.67 0.67 7.52
N LEU A 71 -8.40 0.99 8.59
CA LEU A 71 -9.69 0.36 8.88
C LEU A 71 -10.79 0.79 7.90
N ALA A 72 -10.80 2.04 7.46
CA ALA A 72 -11.71 2.49 6.41
C ALA A 72 -11.51 1.72 5.10
N GLY A 73 -10.27 1.32 4.79
CA GLY A 73 -9.92 0.49 3.63
C GLY A 73 -10.59 -0.88 3.60
N LEU A 74 -11.12 -1.37 4.73
CA LEU A 74 -11.85 -2.64 4.77
C LEU A 74 -13.26 -2.55 4.17
N VAL A 75 -13.84 -1.34 4.10
CA VAL A 75 -15.25 -1.11 3.71
C VAL A 75 -15.44 -0.01 2.68
N LEU A 76 -14.40 0.77 2.36
CA LEU A 76 -14.41 1.88 1.40
C LEU A 76 -13.31 1.73 0.35
N LYS A 77 -13.51 2.39 -0.80
CA LYS A 77 -12.49 2.46 -1.85
C LYS A 77 -11.39 3.45 -1.49
N GLN A 78 -10.19 3.18 -1.98
CA GLN A 78 -9.01 4.02 -1.75
C GLN A 78 -9.25 5.48 -2.15
N GLU A 79 -9.91 5.72 -3.29
CA GLU A 79 -10.21 7.06 -3.80
C GLU A 79 -11.06 7.89 -2.83
N ASP A 80 -12.09 7.27 -2.24
CA ASP A 80 -12.98 7.91 -1.28
C ASP A 80 -12.22 8.28 0.00
N ILE A 81 -11.38 7.36 0.49
CA ILE A 81 -10.59 7.57 1.71
C ILE A 81 -9.56 8.69 1.51
N GLN A 82 -8.85 8.70 0.37
CA GLN A 82 -7.84 9.72 0.06
C GLN A 82 -8.41 11.12 -0.10
N ARG A 83 -9.68 11.24 -0.50
CA ARG A 83 -10.37 12.53 -0.57
C ARG A 83 -10.71 13.11 0.80
N LEU A 84 -10.90 12.26 1.81
CA LEU A 84 -11.38 12.65 3.13
C LEU A 84 -10.28 12.70 4.20
N LEU A 85 -9.30 11.79 4.15
CA LEU A 85 -8.19 11.73 5.10
C LEU A 85 -6.92 12.32 4.48
N ARG A 86 -6.37 13.35 5.13
CA ARG A 86 -5.18 14.04 4.63
C ARG A 86 -3.92 13.23 4.87
N ARG A 87 -3.14 13.00 3.81
CA ARG A 87 -1.92 12.19 3.85
C ARG A 87 -0.80 12.82 4.67
N ASP A 88 -0.73 14.15 4.73
CA ASP A 88 0.29 14.89 5.46
C ASP A 88 0.26 14.62 6.97
N ILE A 89 -0.94 14.51 7.57
CA ILE A 89 -1.11 14.15 8.98
C ILE A 89 -0.49 12.79 9.30
N MET A 90 -0.63 11.82 8.39
CA MET A 90 -0.19 10.44 8.61
C MET A 90 1.31 10.24 8.36
N ARG A 91 2.01 11.19 7.72
CA ARG A 91 3.42 11.02 7.31
C ARG A 91 4.36 10.70 8.45
N GLU A 92 4.05 11.20 9.65
CA GLU A 92 4.86 10.99 10.85
C GLU A 92 4.58 9.62 11.52
N SER A 93 3.52 8.91 11.13
CA SER A 93 3.21 7.58 11.69
C SER A 93 4.26 6.55 11.29
N VAL A 94 4.68 5.72 12.25
CA VAL A 94 5.62 4.61 12.02
C VAL A 94 5.08 3.65 10.95
N THR A 95 3.78 3.34 10.98
CA THR A 95 3.14 2.47 9.99
C THR A 95 3.21 3.07 8.58
N TYR A 96 3.01 4.38 8.45
CA TYR A 96 3.11 5.05 7.16
C TYR A 96 4.54 5.01 6.62
N GLN A 97 5.53 5.31 7.48
CA GLN A 97 6.94 5.30 7.09
C GLN A 97 7.39 3.91 6.65
N LEU A 98 6.98 2.86 7.38
CA LEU A 98 7.26 1.47 7.02
C LEU A 98 6.74 1.14 5.62
N LEU A 99 5.46 1.42 5.34
CA LEU A 99 4.84 1.14 4.04
C LEU A 99 5.51 1.93 2.90
N VAL A 100 5.90 3.18 3.15
CA VAL A 100 6.61 4.00 2.16
C VAL A 100 8.00 3.45 1.89
N ASP A 101 8.72 3.00 2.91
CA ASP A 101 10.09 2.50 2.75
C ASP A 101 10.13 1.12 2.10
N GLU A 102 9.17 0.24 2.40
CA GLU A 102 8.94 -1.01 1.67
C GLU A 102 8.68 -0.73 0.18
N GLY A 103 7.72 0.16 -0.13
CA GLY A 103 7.41 0.53 -1.52
C GLY A 103 8.60 1.16 -2.26
N LYS A 104 9.44 1.95 -1.58
CA LYS A 104 10.70 2.47 -2.16
C LYS A 104 11.75 1.38 -2.38
N ALA A 105 11.80 0.37 -1.53
CA ALA A 105 12.73 -0.74 -1.68
C ALA A 105 12.34 -1.60 -2.89
N GLU A 106 11.06 -1.94 -2.99
CA GLU A 106 10.48 -2.68 -4.13
C GLU A 106 10.67 -1.92 -5.44
N GLY A 107 10.23 -0.66 -5.51
CA GLY A 107 10.37 0.14 -6.73
C GLY A 107 11.82 0.35 -7.17
N ARG A 108 12.78 0.42 -6.22
CA ARG A 108 14.22 0.46 -6.55
C ARG A 108 14.76 -0.88 -7.06
N ALA A 109 14.19 -2.00 -6.63
CA ALA A 109 14.58 -3.32 -7.10
C ALA A 109 14.02 -3.55 -8.51
N GLU A 110 12.74 -3.28 -8.71
CA GLU A 110 12.06 -3.36 -10.00
C GLU A 110 12.73 -2.46 -11.04
N GLY A 111 12.92 -1.17 -10.73
CA GLY A 111 13.56 -0.24 -11.68
C GLY A 111 15.00 -0.61 -12.04
N ARG A 112 15.73 -1.29 -11.14
CA ARG A 112 17.06 -1.83 -11.46
C ARG A 112 16.99 -3.05 -12.39
N ALA A 113 16.03 -3.94 -12.16
CA ALA A 113 15.82 -5.10 -13.01
C ALA A 113 15.38 -4.67 -14.42
N GLU A 114 14.38 -3.79 -14.52
CA GLU A 114 13.88 -3.23 -15.78
C GLU A 114 14.98 -2.50 -16.54
N GLY A 115 15.70 -1.59 -15.87
CA GLY A 115 16.81 -0.86 -16.49
C GLY A 115 17.95 -1.77 -16.97
N SER A 116 18.26 -2.83 -16.22
CA SER A 116 19.25 -3.83 -16.66
C SER A 116 18.78 -4.59 -17.89
N GLN A 117 17.52 -5.01 -17.95
CA GLN A 117 16.95 -5.69 -19.11
C GLN A 117 16.91 -4.78 -20.34
N GLU A 118 16.46 -3.52 -20.17
CA GLU A 118 16.40 -2.53 -21.26
C GLU A 118 17.80 -2.19 -21.79
N ALA A 119 18.79 -2.02 -20.91
CA ALA A 119 20.18 -1.81 -21.33
C ALA A 119 20.72 -3.01 -22.11
N THR A 120 20.48 -4.23 -21.62
CA THR A 120 20.89 -5.47 -22.30
C THR A 120 20.25 -5.60 -23.68
N ARG A 121 18.96 -5.32 -23.78
CA ARG A 121 18.20 -5.33 -25.04
C ARG A 121 18.72 -4.27 -26.01
N THR A 122 18.96 -3.05 -25.54
CA THR A 122 19.52 -1.95 -26.34
C THR A 122 20.90 -2.31 -26.89
N ILE A 123 21.76 -2.89 -26.06
CA ILE A 123 23.08 -3.38 -26.50
C ILE A 123 22.91 -4.45 -27.58
N ALA A 124 22.05 -5.46 -27.37
CA ALA A 124 21.81 -6.51 -28.36
C ALA A 124 21.33 -5.95 -29.71
N VAL A 125 20.38 -5.00 -29.68
CA VAL A 125 19.88 -4.32 -30.88
C VAL A 125 21.00 -3.56 -31.61
N ASN A 126 21.84 -2.83 -30.87
CA ASN A 126 22.97 -2.11 -31.47
C ASN A 126 23.98 -3.06 -32.11
N LEU A 127 24.29 -4.18 -31.45
CA LEU A 127 25.21 -5.19 -32.00
C LEU A 127 24.63 -5.88 -33.25
N LEU A 128 23.32 -6.12 -33.30
CA LEU A 128 22.63 -6.63 -34.49
C LEU A 128 22.77 -5.65 -35.67
N LYS A 129 22.64 -4.34 -35.42
CA LYS A 129 22.81 -3.29 -36.44
C LYS A 129 24.24 -3.21 -36.96
N GLU A 130 25.23 -3.48 -36.11
CA GLU A 130 26.64 -3.60 -36.50
C GLU A 130 26.97 -4.91 -37.26
N GLY A 131 25.97 -5.79 -37.47
CA GLY A 131 26.11 -7.00 -38.27
C GLY A 131 26.75 -8.18 -37.55
N LEU A 132 26.78 -8.17 -36.21
CA LEU A 132 27.29 -9.29 -35.42
C LEU A 132 26.33 -10.49 -35.44
N SER A 133 26.87 -11.70 -35.40
CA SER A 133 26.09 -12.94 -35.39
C SER A 133 25.26 -13.08 -34.11
N VAL A 134 24.05 -13.63 -34.24
CA VAL A 134 23.10 -13.89 -33.14
C VAL A 134 23.77 -14.63 -31.97
N GLU A 135 24.58 -15.65 -32.26
CA GLU A 135 25.27 -16.47 -31.26
C GLU A 135 26.29 -15.68 -30.43
N LEU A 136 27.00 -14.75 -31.09
CA LEU A 136 27.97 -13.89 -30.42
C LEU A 136 27.28 -12.84 -29.56
N ILE A 137 26.15 -12.31 -30.03
CA ILE A 137 25.35 -11.33 -29.27
C ILE A 137 24.75 -12.00 -28.04
N ALA A 138 24.11 -13.17 -28.18
CA ALA A 138 23.58 -13.95 -27.06
C ALA A 138 24.67 -14.20 -25.99
N LYS A 139 25.88 -14.59 -26.42
CA LYS A 139 27.02 -14.78 -25.53
C LYS A 139 27.48 -13.48 -24.84
N ALA A 140 27.46 -12.35 -25.53
CA ALA A 140 27.96 -11.07 -25.01
C ALA A 140 26.96 -10.36 -24.09
N THR A 141 25.66 -10.51 -24.34
CA THR A 141 24.59 -9.83 -23.60
C THR A 141 23.96 -10.74 -22.54
N GLY A 142 24.21 -12.05 -22.60
CA GLY A 142 23.58 -13.03 -21.70
C GLY A 142 22.12 -13.35 -22.04
N LEU A 143 21.63 -12.85 -23.18
CA LEU A 143 20.32 -13.23 -23.74
C LEU A 143 20.38 -14.63 -24.35
N THR A 144 19.22 -15.27 -24.48
CA THR A 144 19.11 -16.51 -25.26
C THR A 144 19.19 -16.23 -26.76
N VAL A 145 19.52 -17.26 -27.54
CA VAL A 145 19.54 -17.14 -29.00
C VAL A 145 18.15 -16.77 -29.52
N GLU A 146 17.11 -17.36 -28.93
CA GLU A 146 15.71 -17.08 -29.27
C GLU A 146 15.32 -15.63 -28.99
N GLU A 147 15.73 -15.07 -27.84
CA GLU A 147 15.51 -13.67 -27.49
C GLU A 147 16.18 -12.73 -28.51
N VAL A 148 17.43 -13.01 -28.88
CA VAL A 148 18.15 -12.20 -29.88
C VAL A 148 17.50 -12.33 -31.27
N GLN A 149 17.03 -13.51 -31.66
CA GLN A 149 16.29 -13.72 -32.92
C GLN A 149 14.98 -12.94 -32.95
N GLN A 150 14.23 -12.90 -31.85
CA GLN A 150 13.02 -12.08 -31.74
C GLN A 150 13.35 -10.58 -31.86
N LEU A 151 14.44 -10.12 -31.26
CA LEU A 151 14.90 -8.74 -31.40
C LEU A 151 15.34 -8.41 -32.83
N GLN A 152 15.82 -9.40 -33.58
CA GLN A 152 16.19 -9.25 -34.98
C GLN A 152 14.95 -9.20 -35.89
N SER A 153 13.95 -10.07 -35.68
CA SER A 153 12.71 -10.06 -36.48
C SER A 153 11.92 -8.77 -36.29
N ASN A 154 11.86 -8.25 -35.06
CA ASN A 154 11.13 -7.02 -34.71
C ASN A 154 11.80 -5.74 -35.24
N GLN A 155 12.99 -5.82 -35.86
CA GLN A 155 13.65 -4.70 -36.54
C GLN A 155 13.38 -4.66 -38.05
N VAL A 156 12.82 -5.73 -38.61
CA VAL A 156 12.59 -5.87 -40.06
C VAL A 156 11.13 -5.53 -40.43
N GLU A 157 10.23 -5.41 -39.45
CA GLU A 157 8.94 -4.72 -39.56
C GLU A 157 9.09 -3.20 -39.38
#